data_AF-A0A818R241-F1
#
_entry.id   AF-A0A818R241-F1
#
_cell.length_a   1.000
_cell.length_b   1.000
_cell.length_c   1.000
_cell.angle_alpha   90.00
_cell.angle_beta   90.00
_cell.angle_gamma   90.00
#
_symmetry.space_group_name_H-M   'P 1'
#
loop_
_entity.id
_entity.type
_entity.pdbx_description
1 polymer ?
#
loop_
_entity_poly.entity_id
_entity_poly.type
_entity_poly.pdbx_seq_one_letter_code
_entity_poly.pdbx_strand_id
1 'polypeptide(L)'
;MASIQRVNNFIDGKFVPTESYLNSFNPSTEEVIAHIADSSPEDANQAIEAARKAFPAWSRQTATKRAYYLNKIADLIQERLEDFARAESLDQGKPLSLARTLEIPRAVENFRFFAQAITQSRESFTQHGTVPNAITYTTRSPVGVAVLISPWNLPLYLLTWKIAPCIAFGCTC
;
A
#
# COMPACT_ATOMS: atom_id res chain seq x y z
N MET A 1 -29.85 1.75 -16.31
CA MET A 1 -28.43 2.15 -16.36
C MET A 1 -27.85 1.93 -14.98
N ALA A 2 -26.75 1.20 -14.84
CA ALA A 2 -26.10 1.05 -13.53
C ALA A 2 -25.59 2.44 -13.08
N SER A 3 -25.77 2.78 -11.81
CA SER A 3 -25.29 4.05 -11.26
C SER A 3 -23.75 4.08 -11.27
N ILE A 4 -23.16 5.14 -11.80
CA ILE A 4 -21.70 5.37 -11.78
C ILE A 4 -21.23 5.40 -10.31
N GLN A 5 -20.21 4.61 -10.00
CA GLN A 5 -19.71 4.46 -8.63
C GLN A 5 -18.96 5.72 -8.17
N ARG A 6 -19.13 6.10 -6.91
CA ARG A 6 -18.29 7.09 -6.23
C ARG A 6 -17.21 6.40 -5.41
N VAL A 7 -15.96 6.82 -5.62
CA VAL A 7 -14.78 6.35 -4.87
C VAL A 7 -14.36 7.46 -3.91
N ASN A 8 -14.61 7.23 -2.63
CA ASN A 8 -14.28 8.15 -1.55
C ASN A 8 -12.84 7.94 -1.07
N ASN A 9 -12.28 8.94 -0.38
CA ASN A 9 -11.01 8.79 0.32
C ASN A 9 -11.11 7.70 1.40
N PHE A 10 -10.01 7.01 1.69
CA PHE A 10 -9.94 6.06 2.79
C PHE A 10 -8.96 6.58 3.86
N ILE A 11 -9.49 7.15 4.94
CA ILE A 11 -8.73 7.85 5.98
C ILE A 11 -9.14 7.30 7.35
N ASP A 12 -8.17 7.01 8.22
CA ASP A 12 -8.39 6.50 9.59
C ASP A 12 -9.33 5.28 9.65
N GLY A 13 -9.19 4.38 8.67
CA GLY A 13 -9.99 3.15 8.58
C GLY A 13 -11.43 3.35 8.09
N LYS A 14 -11.77 4.51 7.51
CA LYS A 14 -13.13 4.86 7.07
C LYS A 14 -13.13 5.46 5.66
N PHE A 15 -14.23 5.25 4.94
CA PHE A 15 -14.49 5.97 3.70
C PHE A 15 -15.01 7.38 4.01
N VAL A 16 -14.26 8.40 3.59
CA VAL A 16 -14.54 9.82 3.83
C VAL A 16 -14.88 10.49 2.49
N PRO A 17 -16.11 10.99 2.30
CA PRO A 17 -16.46 11.75 1.11
C PRO A 17 -15.74 13.10 1.11
N THR A 18 -15.61 13.70 -0.06
CA THR A 18 -15.10 15.07 -0.24
C THR A 18 -16.16 15.95 -0.93
N GLU A 19 -15.87 17.25 -1.09
CA GLU A 19 -16.77 18.24 -1.69
C GLU A 19 -16.83 18.14 -3.22
N SER A 20 -15.73 17.76 -3.88
CA SER A 20 -15.61 17.65 -5.34
C SER A 20 -15.16 16.26 -5.80
N TYR A 21 -15.57 15.87 -7.02
CA TYR A 21 -15.18 14.58 -7.60
C TYR A 21 -14.74 14.78 -9.05
N LEU A 22 -13.70 14.04 -9.46
CA LEU A 22 -13.23 13.95 -10.83
C LEU A 22 -13.87 12.75 -11.53
N ASN A 23 -14.06 12.86 -12.84
CA ASN A 23 -14.44 11.71 -13.66
C ASN A 23 -13.20 10.86 -13.95
N SER A 24 -13.24 9.57 -13.60
CA SER A 24 -12.34 8.58 -14.21
C SER A 24 -13.00 8.03 -15.47
N PHE A 25 -12.22 7.91 -16.53
CA PHE A 25 -12.69 7.52 -17.86
C PHE A 25 -12.11 6.17 -18.25
N ASN A 26 -12.90 5.37 -18.95
CA ASN A 26 -12.36 4.23 -19.70
C ASN A 26 -11.59 4.77 -20.91
N PRO A 27 -10.27 4.55 -21.02
CA PRO A 27 -9.48 5.10 -22.13
C PRO A 27 -9.82 4.46 -23.50
N SER A 28 -10.54 3.34 -23.53
CA SER A 28 -10.97 2.69 -24.78
C SER A 28 -12.30 3.21 -25.33
N THR A 29 -13.15 3.79 -24.48
CA THR A 29 -14.52 4.23 -24.85
C THR A 29 -14.82 5.69 -24.52
N GLU A 30 -13.96 6.35 -23.74
CA GLU A 30 -14.14 7.71 -23.20
C GLU A 30 -15.37 7.84 -22.28
N GLU A 31 -16.01 6.73 -21.90
CA GLU A 31 -17.12 6.73 -20.97
C GLU A 31 -16.64 6.89 -19.53
N VAL A 32 -17.41 7.60 -18.71
CA VAL A 32 -17.13 7.75 -17.29
C VAL A 32 -17.41 6.43 -16.56
N ILE A 33 -16.38 5.88 -15.91
CA ILE A 33 -16.49 4.62 -15.16
C ILE A 33 -16.67 4.83 -13.66
N ALA A 34 -16.17 5.95 -13.13
CA ALA A 34 -16.28 6.29 -11.71
C ALA A 34 -16.13 7.79 -11.49
N HIS A 35 -16.66 8.26 -10.35
CA HIS A 35 -16.33 9.55 -9.79
C HIS A 35 -15.35 9.36 -8.64
N ILE A 36 -14.13 9.85 -8.77
CA ILE A 36 -13.08 9.72 -7.75
C ILE A 36 -12.97 11.01 -6.95
N ALA A 37 -12.72 10.91 -5.64
CA ALA A 37 -12.56 12.07 -4.77
C ALA A 37 -11.48 13.03 -5.28
N ASP A 38 -11.84 14.30 -5.48
CA ASP A 38 -10.93 15.39 -5.82
C ASP A 38 -10.39 16.00 -4.52
N SER A 39 -9.38 15.36 -3.94
CA SER A 39 -8.96 15.63 -2.57
C SER A 39 -8.27 16.99 -2.42
N SER A 40 -8.64 17.73 -1.37
CA SER A 40 -8.01 19.01 -1.04
C SER A 40 -6.73 18.83 -0.21
N PRO A 41 -5.92 19.88 -0.01
CA PRO A 41 -4.82 19.86 0.95
C PRO A 41 -5.25 19.50 2.38
N GLU A 42 -6.46 19.87 2.79
CA GLU A 42 -7.05 19.53 4.08
C GLU A 42 -7.32 18.03 4.21
N ASP A 43 -7.82 17.38 3.15
CA ASP A 43 -7.99 15.91 3.11
C ASP A 43 -6.64 15.19 3.27
N ALA A 44 -5.61 15.68 2.57
CA ALA A 44 -4.26 15.14 2.69
C ALA A 44 -3.69 15.32 4.10
N ASN A 45 -3.89 16.48 4.72
CA ASN A 45 -3.47 16.74 6.10
C ASN A 45 -4.18 15.82 7.11
N GLN A 46 -5.47 15.55 6.92
CA GLN A 46 -6.22 14.59 7.73
C GLN A 46 -5.65 13.18 7.62
N ALA A 47 -5.31 12.73 6.40
CA ALA A 47 -4.68 11.43 6.17
C ALA A 47 -3.31 11.33 6.84
N ILE A 48 -2.47 12.37 6.71
CA ILE A 48 -1.15 12.43 7.35
C ILE A 48 -1.27 12.37 8.86
N GLU A 49 -2.21 13.10 9.45
CA GLU A 49 -2.41 13.10 10.90
C GLU A 49 -2.92 11.75 11.42
N ALA A 50 -3.83 11.11 10.68
CA ALA A 50 -4.27 9.75 11.00
C ALA A 50 -3.09 8.75 10.97
N ALA A 51 -2.24 8.84 9.95
CA ALA A 51 -1.03 8.01 9.85
C ALA A 51 -0.06 8.29 11.02
N ARG A 52 0.18 9.55 11.38
CA ARG A 52 1.01 9.94 12.54
C ARG A 52 0.47 9.36 13.84
N LYS A 53 -0.85 9.42 14.04
CA LYS A 53 -1.52 8.86 15.22
C LYS A 53 -1.40 7.33 15.29
N ALA A 54 -1.45 6.64 14.16
CA ALA A 54 -1.30 5.19 14.08
C ALA A 54 0.16 4.73 14.27
N PHE A 55 1.14 5.55 13.86
CA PHE A 55 2.55 5.17 13.82
C PHE A 55 3.13 4.62 15.14
N PRO A 56 2.92 5.24 16.32
CA PRO A 56 3.44 4.70 17.57
C PRO A 56 2.94 3.27 17.86
N ALA A 57 1.66 2.98 17.59
CA ALA A 57 1.09 1.67 17.84
C ALA A 57 1.56 0.62 16.80
N TRP A 58 1.70 1.03 15.53
CA TRP A 58 2.11 0.15 14.44
C TRP A 58 3.61 -0.17 14.46
N SER A 59 4.46 0.83 14.67
CA SER A 59 5.93 0.68 14.72
C SER A 59 6.38 -0.29 15.81
N ARG A 60 5.65 -0.35 16.94
CA ARG A 60 5.91 -1.27 18.06
C ARG A 60 5.40 -2.70 17.85
N GLN A 61 4.66 -2.98 16.77
CA GLN A 61 4.24 -4.36 16.48
C GLN A 61 5.47 -5.25 16.20
N THR A 62 5.34 -6.55 16.43
CA THR A 62 6.41 -7.50 16.11
C THR A 62 6.51 -7.72 14.59
N ALA A 63 7.69 -8.10 14.11
CA ALA A 63 7.89 -8.51 12.72
C ALA A 63 6.88 -9.58 12.28
N THR A 64 6.63 -10.58 13.14
CA THR A 64 5.64 -11.64 12.90
C THR A 64 4.22 -11.10 12.76
N LYS A 65 3.81 -10.13 13.61
CA LYS A 65 2.47 -9.55 13.54
C LYS A 65 2.29 -8.72 12.26
N ARG A 66 3.31 -7.97 11.84
CA ARG A 66 3.29 -7.24 10.57
C ARG A 66 3.26 -8.19 9.37
N ALA A 67 4.07 -9.25 9.39
CA ALA A 67 4.06 -10.32 8.39
C ALA A 67 2.69 -11.02 8.28
N TYR A 68 2.01 -11.24 9.40
CA TYR A 68 0.64 -11.77 9.40
C TYR A 68 -0.32 -10.88 8.61
N TYR A 69 -0.34 -9.56 8.86
CA TYR A 69 -1.22 -8.64 8.13
C TYR A 69 -0.86 -8.53 6.64
N LEU A 70 0.42 -8.50 6.30
CA LEU A 70 0.88 -8.51 4.91
C LEU A 70 0.38 -9.76 4.17
N ASN A 71 0.51 -10.94 4.78
CA ASN A 71 -0.05 -12.18 4.22
C ASN A 71 -1.58 -12.14 4.11
N LYS A 72 -2.27 -11.57 5.11
CA LYS A 72 -3.72 -11.43 5.08
C LYS A 72 -4.18 -10.53 3.93
N ILE A 73 -3.47 -9.44 3.65
CA ILE A 73 -3.75 -8.56 2.51
C ILE A 73 -3.54 -9.32 1.20
N ALA A 74 -2.44 -10.06 1.09
CA ALA A 74 -2.15 -10.89 -0.08
C ALA A 74 -3.25 -11.95 -0.32
N ASP A 75 -3.75 -12.61 0.74
CA ASP A 75 -4.89 -13.55 0.66
C ASP A 75 -6.13 -12.85 0.08
N LEU A 76 -6.49 -11.69 0.63
CA LEU A 76 -7.69 -10.95 0.22
C LEU A 76 -7.62 -10.44 -1.23
N ILE A 77 -6.44 -10.02 -1.69
CA ILE A 77 -6.24 -9.65 -3.10
C ILE A 77 -6.40 -10.88 -4.00
N GLN A 78 -5.81 -12.01 -3.60
CA GLN A 78 -5.88 -13.27 -4.35
C GLN A 78 -7.32 -13.81 -4.43
N GLU A 79 -8.08 -13.75 -3.35
CA GLU A 79 -9.50 -14.14 -3.29
C GLU A 79 -10.37 -13.28 -4.22
N ARG A 80 -9.98 -12.03 -4.44
CA ARG A 80 -10.70 -11.04 -5.27
C ARG A 80 -10.00 -10.77 -6.60
N LEU A 81 -9.14 -11.69 -7.05
CA LEU A 81 -8.27 -11.48 -8.22
C LEU A 81 -9.03 -11.02 -9.46
N GLU A 82 -10.18 -11.64 -9.73
CA GLU A 82 -11.01 -11.29 -10.89
C GLU A 82 -11.57 -9.87 -10.84
N ASP A 83 -11.93 -9.39 -9.65
CA ASP A 83 -12.46 -8.04 -9.48
C ASP A 83 -11.35 -7.00 -9.70
N PHE A 84 -10.16 -7.24 -9.14
CA PHE A 84 -9.01 -6.38 -9.35
C PHE A 84 -8.54 -6.38 -10.81
N ALA A 85 -8.51 -7.55 -11.47
CA ALA A 85 -8.12 -7.64 -12.87
C ALA A 85 -9.08 -6.88 -13.79
N ARG A 86 -10.39 -6.93 -13.53
CA ARG A 86 -11.39 -6.15 -14.26
C ARG A 86 -11.24 -4.66 -14.02
N ALA A 87 -11.03 -4.24 -12.77
CA ALA A 87 -10.82 -2.83 -12.44
C ALA A 87 -9.57 -2.26 -13.14
N GLU A 88 -8.44 -2.97 -13.07
CA GLU A 88 -7.20 -2.62 -13.78
C GLU A 88 -7.41 -2.54 -15.30
N SER A 89 -8.08 -3.53 -15.89
CA SER A 89 -8.34 -3.53 -17.33
C SER A 89 -9.24 -2.37 -17.76
N LEU A 90 -10.28 -2.06 -16.97
CA LEU A 90 -11.27 -1.03 -17.27
C LEU A 90 -10.68 0.39 -17.17
N ASP A 91 -9.90 0.67 -16.12
CA ASP A 91 -9.32 1.99 -15.86
C ASP A 91 -8.12 2.27 -16.78
N GLN A 92 -7.32 1.24 -17.08
CA GLN A 92 -6.08 1.41 -17.84
C GLN A 92 -6.23 1.10 -19.34
N GLY A 93 -7.27 0.38 -19.75
CA GLY A 93 -7.47 -0.06 -21.14
C GLY A 93 -6.56 -1.22 -21.58
N LYS A 94 -5.84 -1.86 -20.66
CA LYS A 94 -5.00 -3.03 -20.94
C LYS A 94 -5.84 -4.30 -21.14
N PRO A 95 -5.35 -5.31 -21.87
CA PRO A 95 -6.04 -6.59 -21.99
C PRO A 95 -6.27 -7.24 -20.61
N LEU A 96 -7.50 -7.68 -20.35
CA LEU A 96 -7.86 -8.35 -19.09
C LEU A 96 -6.96 -9.55 -18.76
N SER A 97 -6.53 -10.29 -19.79
CA SER A 97 -5.61 -11.41 -19.62
C SER A 97 -4.27 -10.99 -19.02
N LEU A 98 -3.73 -9.83 -19.41
CA LEU A 98 -2.47 -9.31 -18.89
C LEU A 98 -2.62 -8.92 -17.41
N ALA A 99 -3.68 -8.18 -17.07
CA ALA A 99 -3.99 -7.82 -15.68
C ALA A 99 -4.14 -9.08 -14.81
N ARG A 100 -4.95 -10.04 -15.26
CA ARG A 100 -5.28 -11.29 -14.55
C ARG A 100 -4.06 -12.19 -14.31
N THR A 101 -3.24 -12.40 -15.33
CA THR A 101 -2.19 -13.44 -15.29
C THR A 101 -0.84 -12.92 -14.82
N LEU A 102 -0.61 -11.61 -14.88
CA LEU A 102 0.68 -11.01 -14.54
C LEU A 102 0.61 -10.01 -13.40
N GLU A 103 -0.25 -8.99 -13.52
CA GLU A 103 -0.18 -7.83 -12.63
C GLU A 103 -0.76 -8.10 -11.25
N ILE A 104 -1.97 -8.66 -11.18
CA ILE A 104 -2.59 -8.97 -9.89
C ILE A 104 -1.78 -10.02 -9.13
N PRO A 105 -1.31 -11.13 -9.75
CA PRO A 105 -0.41 -12.07 -9.07
C PRO A 105 0.87 -11.40 -8.56
N ARG A 106 1.49 -10.49 -9.32
CA ARG A 106 2.66 -9.75 -8.84
C ARG A 106 2.36 -8.84 -7.67
N ALA A 107 1.20 -8.18 -7.65
CA ALA A 107 0.77 -7.37 -6.51
C ALA A 107 0.61 -8.22 -5.24
N VAL A 108 0.10 -9.45 -5.36
CA VAL A 108 0.05 -10.44 -4.26
C VAL A 108 1.45 -10.81 -3.80
N GLU A 109 2.34 -11.16 -4.74
CA GLU A 109 3.72 -11.55 -4.43
C GLU A 109 4.52 -10.45 -3.73
N ASN A 110 4.27 -9.18 -4.02
CA ASN A 110 4.91 -8.06 -3.31
C ASN A 110 4.66 -8.13 -1.80
N PHE A 111 3.41 -8.35 -1.40
CA PHE A 111 3.06 -8.50 0.00
C PHE A 111 3.65 -9.76 0.62
N ARG A 112 3.65 -10.90 -0.09
CA ARG A 112 4.26 -12.15 0.38
C ARG A 112 5.76 -12.00 0.60
N PHE A 113 6.44 -11.40 -0.37
CA PHE A 113 7.87 -11.12 -0.31
C PHE A 113 8.21 -10.29 0.92
N PHE A 114 7.52 -9.17 1.15
CA PHE A 114 7.82 -8.32 2.31
C PHE A 114 7.38 -8.94 3.63
N ALA A 115 6.35 -9.80 3.64
CA ALA A 115 5.99 -10.60 4.81
C ALA A 115 7.12 -11.56 5.22
N GLN A 116 7.76 -12.22 4.24
CA GLN A 116 8.91 -13.07 4.49
C GLN A 116 10.14 -12.23 4.89
N ALA A 117 10.44 -11.18 4.11
CA ALA A 117 11.63 -10.35 4.29
C ALA A 117 11.71 -9.73 5.69
N ILE A 118 10.59 -9.24 6.25
CA ILE A 118 10.61 -8.66 7.59
C ILE A 118 10.92 -9.68 8.69
N THR A 119 10.52 -10.94 8.53
CA THR A 119 10.83 -12.01 9.51
C THR A 119 12.28 -12.49 9.42
N GLN A 120 12.95 -12.21 8.31
CA GLN A 120 14.34 -12.57 8.05
C GLN A 120 15.30 -11.39 8.17
N SER A 121 14.80 -10.17 8.39
CA SER A 121 15.62 -8.98 8.56
C SER A 121 16.47 -9.12 9.82
N ARG A 122 17.79 -9.03 9.66
CA ARG A 122 18.76 -9.18 10.75
C ARG A 122 19.39 -7.84 11.10
N GLU A 123 19.54 -7.64 12.39
CA GLU A 123 20.41 -6.61 12.98
C GLU A 123 21.81 -7.20 13.17
N SER A 124 22.82 -6.33 13.22
CA SER A 124 24.23 -6.75 13.34
C SER A 124 24.83 -6.30 14.65
N PHE A 125 25.66 -7.16 15.23
CA PHE A 125 26.40 -6.90 16.45
C PHE A 125 27.88 -7.22 16.24
N THR A 126 28.77 -6.35 16.74
CA THR A 126 30.22 -6.51 16.64
C THR A 126 30.89 -6.20 17.97
N GLN A 127 31.74 -7.11 18.46
CA GLN A 127 32.54 -6.94 19.68
C GLN A 127 33.94 -6.34 19.43
N HIS A 128 34.35 -6.21 18.17
CA HIS A 128 35.62 -5.59 17.77
C HIS A 128 35.52 -4.07 17.66
N GLY A 129 34.90 -3.42 18.66
CA GLY A 129 34.93 -1.97 18.74
C GLY A 129 36.36 -1.46 18.99
N THR A 130 36.68 -0.27 18.50
CA THR A 130 37.92 0.46 18.81
C THR A 130 38.08 0.79 20.31
N VAL A 131 37.03 0.56 21.12
CA VAL A 131 36.98 0.87 22.55
C VAL A 131 36.96 -0.44 23.36
N PRO A 132 37.91 -0.65 24.29
CA PRO A 132 37.90 -1.79 25.19
C PRO A 132 36.61 -1.85 26.02
N ASN A 133 36.08 -3.06 26.23
CA ASN A 133 34.87 -3.32 27.04
C ASN A 133 33.58 -2.66 26.53
N ALA A 134 33.45 -2.40 25.23
CA ALA A 134 32.23 -1.87 24.62
C ALA A 134 31.49 -2.91 23.74
N ILE A 135 30.15 -2.81 23.73
CA ILE A 135 29.24 -3.57 22.86
C ILE A 135 28.72 -2.61 21.80
N THR A 136 29.00 -2.88 20.51
CA THR A 136 28.48 -2.08 19.39
C THR A 136 27.47 -2.89 18.60
N TYR A 137 26.24 -2.38 18.49
CA TYR A 137 25.16 -2.99 17.71
C TYR A 137 24.47 -1.96 16.83
N THR A 138 23.87 -2.44 15.75
CA THR A 138 23.10 -1.61 14.80
C THR A 138 21.67 -2.09 14.79
N THR A 139 20.74 -1.19 15.12
CA THR A 139 19.31 -1.45 15.00
C THR A 139 18.72 -0.81 13.74
N ARG A 140 17.60 -1.36 13.25
CA ARG A 140 16.84 -0.76 12.15
C ARG A 140 15.47 -0.33 12.66
N SER A 141 15.27 0.99 12.76
CA SER A 141 14.01 1.57 13.21
C SER A 141 13.17 2.05 12.02
N PRO A 142 11.83 1.97 12.09
CA PRO A 142 10.95 2.59 11.11
C PRO A 142 11.22 4.09 11.00
N VAL A 143 11.15 4.64 9.79
CA VAL A 143 11.42 6.07 9.54
C VAL A 143 10.29 6.95 10.08
N GLY A 144 9.04 6.51 9.98
CA GLY A 144 7.88 7.33 10.36
C GLY A 144 6.70 7.16 9.41
N VAL A 145 6.13 8.31 9.03
CA VAL A 145 5.05 8.41 8.04
C VAL A 145 5.65 8.65 6.66
N ALA A 146 5.17 7.92 5.64
CA ALA A 146 5.61 8.06 4.26
C ALA A 146 4.43 8.39 3.34
N VAL A 147 4.57 9.42 2.50
CA VAL A 147 3.58 9.71 1.44
C VAL A 147 3.96 8.94 0.18
N LEU A 148 3.03 8.13 -0.34
CA LEU A 148 3.29 7.21 -1.45
C LEU A 148 2.49 7.63 -2.69
N ILE A 149 3.20 8.11 -3.72
CA ILE A 149 2.61 8.48 -5.01
C ILE A 149 2.92 7.38 -6.03
N SER A 150 1.89 6.85 -6.71
CA SER A 150 1.97 5.80 -7.72
C SER A 150 1.51 6.31 -9.10
N PRO A 151 2.16 5.89 -10.20
CA PRO A 151 1.72 6.24 -11.55
C PRO A 151 0.59 5.33 -12.05
N TRP A 152 0.01 5.69 -13.19
CA TRP A 152 -1.19 5.07 -13.77
C TRP A 152 -0.95 3.80 -14.60
N ASN A 153 0.29 3.49 -15.00
CA ASN A 153 0.55 2.42 -15.98
C ASN A 153 0.41 1.00 -15.40
N LEU A 154 0.72 0.84 -14.11
CA LEU A 154 0.56 -0.41 -13.36
C LEU A 154 0.06 -0.09 -11.94
N PRO A 155 -1.14 0.51 -11.79
CA PRO A 155 -1.60 1.14 -10.56
C PRO A 155 -1.44 0.27 -9.31
N LEU A 156 -2.07 -0.92 -9.27
CA LEU A 156 -2.04 -1.77 -8.09
C LEU A 156 -0.65 -2.36 -7.87
N TYR A 157 0.01 -2.82 -8.92
CA TYR A 157 1.35 -3.42 -8.79
C TYR A 157 2.39 -2.41 -8.27
N LEU A 158 2.41 -1.19 -8.78
CA LEU A 158 3.36 -0.17 -8.34
C LEU A 158 2.99 0.44 -6.99
N LEU A 159 1.70 0.52 -6.66
CA LEU A 159 1.26 0.88 -5.32
C LEU A 159 1.73 -0.16 -4.30
N THR A 160 1.50 -1.45 -4.56
CA THR A 160 1.92 -2.54 -3.65
C THR A 160 3.42 -2.59 -3.43
N TRP A 161 4.22 -2.25 -4.44
CA TRP A 161 5.69 -2.12 -4.30
C TRP A 161 6.12 -1.00 -3.34
N LYS A 162 5.24 -0.05 -3.02
CA LYS A 162 5.48 1.06 -2.08
C LYS A 162 4.87 0.78 -0.70
N ILE A 163 3.59 0.38 -0.65
CA ILE A 163 2.87 0.18 0.62
C ILE A 163 3.36 -1.06 1.37
N ALA A 164 3.67 -2.16 0.66
CA ALA A 164 4.12 -3.40 1.30
C ALA A 164 5.42 -3.20 2.11
N PRO A 165 6.52 -2.61 1.56
CA PRO A 165 7.70 -2.33 2.37
C PRO A 165 7.44 -1.29 3.46
N CYS A 166 6.63 -0.26 3.18
CA CYS A 166 6.30 0.76 4.17
C CYS A 166 5.72 0.13 5.45
N ILE A 167 4.65 -0.65 5.31
CA ILE A 167 4.01 -1.25 6.48
C ILE A 167 4.82 -2.44 7.03
N ALA A 168 5.57 -3.17 6.21
CA ALA A 168 6.45 -4.25 6.68
C ALA A 168 7.51 -3.76 7.64
N PHE A 169 8.15 -2.63 7.33
CA PHE A 169 9.19 -2.05 8.17
C PHE A 169 8.65 -1.07 9.22
N GLY A 170 7.35 -1.16 9.55
CA GLY A 170 6.74 -0.48 10.69
C GLY A 170 6.43 1.00 10.46
N CYS A 171 6.56 1.49 9.23
CA CYS A 171 6.08 2.81 8.83
C CYS A 171 4.56 2.77 8.61
N THR A 172 3.94 3.95 8.61
CA THR A 172 2.56 4.17 8.17
C THR A 172 2.58 5.05 6.92
N CYS A 173 1.54 4.98 6.10
CA CYS A 173 1.42 5.73 4.86
C CYS A 173 -0.02 6.07 4.54
#